data_AF-A0A507FEN0-F1
#
_entry.id   AF-A0A507FEN0-F1
#
_cell.length_a   1.000
_cell.length_b   1.000
_cell.length_c   1.000
_cell.angle_alpha   90.00
_cell.angle_beta   90.00
_cell.angle_gamma   90.00
#
_symmetry.space_group_name_H-M   'P 1'
#
loop_
_entity.id
_entity.type
_entity.pdbx_description
1 polymer ?
#
loop_
_entity_poly.entity_id
_entity_poly.type
_entity_poly.pdbx_seq_one_letter_code
_entity_poly.pdbx_strand_id
1 'polypeptide(L)'
;MNQLNKSMFTRTACFCEENVFLLLKHKSIPDPSKTYAVFVSNPLKSVPIWRQSKGDPVVWDYHVFALIPDQKNEQEMLVLDLDSTLPFPSPLQQYMDEACPILRDNRYKRFYRLIRGSEYIQTLASDRRHMKAVDQAGNTVWNAEPPAYAAIQTETSEFNLDRYWTMGPEDVGKSEAGFGSVYDEDTFRRVFAGDRAQ
;
A
#
# COMPACT_ATOMS: atom_id res chain seq x y z
N MET A 1 -15.51 -6.28 20.95
CA MET A 1 -14.61 -5.36 20.22
C MET A 1 -15.35 -4.84 19.01
N ASN A 2 -15.30 -3.53 18.75
CA ASN A 2 -15.97 -2.96 17.58
C ASN A 2 -15.29 -3.48 16.32
N GLN A 3 -16.05 -4.14 15.47
CA GLN A 3 -15.60 -4.59 14.16
C GLN A 3 -15.19 -3.36 13.34
N LEU A 4 -13.97 -3.37 12.78
CA LEU A 4 -13.51 -2.29 11.89
C LEU A 4 -14.42 -2.25 10.66
N ASN A 5 -14.78 -1.04 10.22
CA ASN A 5 -15.54 -0.82 9.00
C ASN A 5 -14.85 0.27 8.17
N LYS A 6 -14.86 0.14 6.83
CA LYS A 6 -14.28 1.14 5.91
C LYS A 6 -14.82 2.55 6.15
N SER A 7 -16.09 2.70 6.52
CA SER A 7 -16.73 4.00 6.76
C SER A 7 -16.15 4.76 7.95
N MET A 8 -15.32 4.11 8.78
CA MET A 8 -14.60 4.75 9.88
C MET A 8 -13.39 5.56 9.41
N PHE A 9 -12.93 5.37 8.17
CA PHE A 9 -11.67 5.89 7.68
C PHE A 9 -11.90 6.88 6.53
N THR A 10 -11.09 7.94 6.52
CA THR A 10 -11.01 8.85 5.39
C THR A 10 -10.42 8.11 4.19
N ARG A 11 -11.10 8.21 3.04
CA ARG A 11 -10.62 7.68 1.77
C ARG A 11 -10.78 8.71 0.67
N THR A 12 -9.66 9.05 0.03
CA THR A 12 -9.61 9.80 -1.22
C THR A 12 -9.14 8.88 -2.33
N ALA A 13 -9.92 8.77 -3.40
CA ALA A 13 -9.62 7.85 -4.49
C ALA A 13 -8.30 8.24 -5.19
N CYS A 14 -7.43 7.27 -5.49
CA CYS A 14 -6.08 7.48 -6.06
C CYS A 14 -5.02 8.09 -5.12
N PHE A 15 -5.31 8.26 -3.83
CA PHE A 15 -4.34 8.70 -2.82
C PHE A 15 -4.17 7.62 -1.74
N CYS A 16 -3.93 6.38 -2.17
CA CYS A 16 -3.89 5.21 -1.29
C CYS A 16 -2.79 5.32 -0.22
N GLU A 17 -1.68 5.99 -0.55
CA GLU A 17 -0.61 6.35 0.39
C GLU A 17 -1.11 7.24 1.54
N GLU A 18 -1.87 8.30 1.23
CA GLU A 18 -2.39 9.17 2.28
C GLU A 18 -3.53 8.49 3.05
N ASN A 19 -4.35 7.68 2.38
CA ASN A 19 -5.42 6.92 3.01
C ASN A 19 -4.86 5.95 4.07
N VAL A 20 -3.79 5.22 3.73
CA VAL A 20 -3.12 4.31 4.67
C VAL A 20 -2.43 5.08 5.79
N PHE A 21 -1.82 6.24 5.50
CA PHE A 21 -1.25 7.10 6.54
C PHE A 21 -2.29 7.52 7.58
N LEU A 22 -3.45 8.02 7.14
CA LEU A 22 -4.53 8.43 8.05
C LEU A 22 -5.13 7.24 8.78
N LEU A 23 -5.29 6.11 8.09
CA LEU A 23 -5.78 4.86 8.68
C LEU A 23 -4.88 4.41 9.82
N LEU A 24 -3.55 4.35 9.62
CA LEU A 24 -2.60 3.93 10.66
C LEU A 24 -2.52 4.89 11.85
N LYS A 25 -2.93 6.15 11.70
CA LYS A 25 -3.05 7.13 12.79
C LYS A 25 -4.39 7.04 13.53
N HIS A 26 -5.35 6.30 13.02
CA HIS A 26 -6.68 6.24 13.60
C HIS A 26 -6.67 5.42 14.90
N LYS A 27 -7.31 5.93 15.95
CA LYS A 27 -7.33 5.35 17.31
C LYS A 27 -7.86 3.91 17.42
N SER A 28 -8.58 3.43 16.41
CA SER A 28 -9.11 2.06 16.39
C SER A 28 -8.12 1.04 15.83
N ILE A 29 -7.01 1.51 15.24
CA ILE A 29 -5.94 0.66 14.71
C ILE A 29 -4.96 0.36 15.84
N PRO A 30 -4.36 -0.85 15.87
CA PRO A 30 -3.31 -1.18 16.83
C PRO A 30 -2.15 -0.19 16.81
N ASP A 31 -1.31 -0.25 17.84
CA ASP A 31 -0.10 0.57 17.94
C ASP A 31 0.70 0.54 16.62
N PRO A 32 1.05 1.71 16.03
CA PRO A 32 1.75 1.77 14.75
C PRO A 32 3.04 0.96 14.69
N SER A 33 3.72 0.73 15.83
CA SER A 33 4.91 -0.13 15.91
C SER A 33 4.64 -1.60 15.60
N LYS A 34 3.38 -2.05 15.69
CA LYS A 34 2.91 -3.41 15.38
C LYS A 34 2.22 -3.52 14.01
N THR A 35 2.09 -2.42 13.29
CA THR A 35 1.42 -2.38 11.98
C THR A 35 2.43 -2.15 10.86
N TYR A 36 1.99 -2.33 9.62
CA TYR A 36 2.79 -2.02 8.44
C TYR A 36 1.97 -1.27 7.40
N ALA A 37 2.60 -0.34 6.70
CA ALA A 37 2.17 0.10 5.37
C ALA A 37 2.88 -0.77 4.33
N VAL A 38 2.15 -1.19 3.30
CA VAL A 38 2.65 -2.05 2.23
C VAL A 38 2.45 -1.36 0.91
N PHE A 39 3.54 -0.97 0.27
CA PHE A 39 3.51 -0.52 -1.11
C PHE A 39 3.67 -1.72 -2.04
N VAL A 40 2.84 -1.78 -3.07
CA VAL A 40 2.95 -2.76 -4.16
C VAL A 40 3.21 -2.01 -5.45
N SER A 41 4.27 -2.37 -6.13
CA SER A 41 4.68 -1.76 -7.40
C SER A 41 5.60 -2.72 -8.16
N ASN A 42 6.07 -2.27 -9.33
CA ASN A 42 7.15 -2.91 -10.06
C ASN A 42 7.87 -1.88 -10.96
N PRO A 43 9.00 -2.24 -11.60
CA PRO A 43 9.74 -1.30 -12.45
C PRO A 43 8.93 -0.73 -13.62
N LEU A 44 7.92 -1.45 -14.10
CA LEU A 44 7.05 -1.02 -15.18
C LEU A 44 5.86 -0.18 -14.71
N LYS A 45 5.70 0.03 -13.39
CA LYS A 45 4.53 0.69 -12.79
C LYS A 45 3.23 0.11 -13.35
N SER A 46 3.13 -1.21 -13.30
CA SER A 46 2.01 -1.96 -13.88
C SER A 46 1.75 -3.22 -13.07
N VAL A 47 1.03 -3.05 -11.95
CA VAL A 47 0.67 -4.13 -11.03
C VAL A 47 -0.85 -4.35 -11.02
N PRO A 48 -1.35 -5.43 -11.64
CA PRO A 48 -2.76 -5.78 -11.57
C PRO A 48 -3.13 -6.29 -10.17
N ILE A 49 -4.21 -5.72 -9.62
CA ILE A 49 -4.82 -6.13 -8.35
C ILE A 49 -6.31 -6.35 -8.60
N TRP A 50 -6.78 -7.55 -8.25
CA TRP A 50 -8.17 -7.98 -8.34
C TRP A 50 -8.96 -7.52 -7.11
N ARG A 51 -10.29 -7.68 -7.17
CA ARG A 51 -11.21 -7.33 -6.09
C ARG A 51 -11.08 -5.85 -5.72
N GLN A 52 -11.10 -4.95 -6.69
CA GLN A 52 -10.98 -3.51 -6.47
C GLN A 52 -12.28 -2.79 -6.83
N SER A 53 -12.65 -1.78 -6.04
CA SER A 53 -13.91 -1.04 -6.21
C SER A 53 -14.02 -0.28 -7.55
N LYS A 54 -12.90 -0.05 -8.23
CA LYS A 54 -12.82 0.67 -9.51
C LYS A 54 -12.73 -0.24 -10.75
N GLY A 55 -12.64 -1.55 -10.56
CA GLY A 55 -12.44 -2.52 -11.64
C GLY A 55 -11.89 -3.84 -11.14
N ASP A 56 -11.93 -4.88 -11.97
CA ASP A 56 -11.45 -6.21 -11.57
C ASP A 56 -10.80 -6.94 -12.77
N PRO A 57 -9.46 -6.88 -12.95
CA PRO A 57 -8.49 -6.16 -12.12
C PRO A 57 -8.41 -4.65 -12.40
N VAL A 58 -7.85 -3.90 -11.45
CA VAL A 58 -7.26 -2.57 -11.71
C VAL A 58 -5.75 -2.74 -11.90
N VAL A 59 -5.20 -2.16 -12.97
CA VAL A 59 -3.74 -2.12 -13.18
C VAL A 59 -3.22 -0.81 -12.60
N TRP A 60 -2.56 -0.91 -11.45
CA TRP A 60 -2.01 0.23 -10.74
C TRP A 60 -0.57 0.52 -11.15
N ASP A 61 -0.17 1.80 -11.08
CA ASP A 61 1.23 2.18 -11.09
C ASP A 61 1.91 1.82 -9.77
N TYR A 62 1.23 2.09 -8.66
CA TYR A 62 1.46 1.49 -7.36
C TYR A 62 0.14 1.43 -6.57
N HIS A 63 0.08 0.58 -5.55
CA HIS A 63 -1.03 0.56 -4.60
C HIS A 63 -0.51 0.45 -3.16
N VAL A 64 -1.27 0.94 -2.20
CA VAL A 64 -0.90 0.88 -0.77
C VAL A 64 -2.05 0.32 0.06
N PHE A 65 -1.73 -0.69 0.87
CA PHE A 65 -2.63 -1.22 1.91
C PHE A 65 -1.88 -1.34 3.24
N ALA A 66 -2.62 -1.52 4.34
CA ALA A 66 -2.02 -1.74 5.66
C ALA A 66 -2.12 -3.20 6.11
N LEU A 67 -1.16 -3.63 6.93
CA LEU A 67 -1.21 -4.89 7.67
C LEU A 67 -1.29 -4.61 9.18
N ILE A 68 -2.18 -5.34 9.86
CA ILE A 68 -2.30 -5.35 11.31
C ILE A 68 -2.28 -6.80 11.84
N PRO A 69 -1.80 -7.06 13.06
CA PRO A 69 -1.89 -8.40 13.65
C PRO A 69 -3.34 -8.80 13.90
N ASP A 70 -3.69 -10.07 13.68
CA ASP A 70 -4.97 -10.60 14.11
C ASP A 70 -4.98 -10.73 15.65
N GLN A 71 -5.99 -10.14 16.30
CA GLN A 71 -6.16 -10.23 17.74
C GLN A 71 -6.49 -11.65 18.22
N LYS A 72 -7.00 -12.51 17.35
CA LYS A 72 -7.28 -13.92 17.66
C LYS A 72 -6.04 -14.80 17.54
N ASN A 73 -5.10 -14.43 16.68
CA ASN A 73 -3.86 -15.14 16.45
C ASN A 73 -2.79 -14.14 15.97
N GLU A 74 -1.93 -13.66 16.87
CA GLU A 74 -0.92 -12.64 16.54
C GLU A 74 0.15 -13.11 15.53
N GLN A 75 0.17 -14.40 15.17
CA GLN A 75 1.00 -14.94 14.08
C GLN A 75 0.40 -14.70 12.69
N GLU A 76 -0.88 -14.35 12.63
CA GLU A 76 -1.60 -14.05 11.39
C GLU A 76 -1.74 -12.53 11.21
N MET A 77 -1.75 -12.10 9.95
CA MET A 77 -1.92 -10.70 9.59
C MET A 77 -3.24 -10.48 8.87
N LEU A 78 -3.82 -9.32 9.11
CA LEU A 78 -5.02 -8.82 8.47
C LEU A 78 -4.68 -7.64 7.55
N VAL A 79 -5.25 -7.64 6.35
CA VAL A 79 -5.15 -6.57 5.37
C VAL A 79 -6.27 -5.56 5.58
N LEU A 80 -5.88 -4.30 5.61
CA LEU A 80 -6.76 -3.14 5.54
C LEU A 80 -6.53 -2.43 4.21
N ASP A 81 -7.27 -2.84 3.18
CA ASP A 81 -7.32 -2.16 1.88
C ASP A 81 -8.67 -1.45 1.73
N LEU A 82 -8.64 -0.11 1.71
CA LEU A 82 -9.82 0.72 1.55
C LEU A 82 -10.41 0.64 0.14
N ASP A 83 -9.64 0.24 -0.87
CA ASP A 83 -10.07 0.10 -2.25
C ASP A 83 -10.58 -1.30 -2.61
N SER A 84 -10.30 -2.32 -1.79
CA SER A 84 -10.73 -3.71 -2.04
C SER A 84 -12.24 -3.96 -1.94
N THR A 85 -12.76 -4.97 -2.62
CA THR A 85 -14.13 -5.50 -2.45
C THR A 85 -14.18 -6.72 -1.53
N LEU A 86 -13.04 -7.21 -1.04
CA LEU A 86 -12.96 -8.27 -0.04
C LEU A 86 -13.43 -7.77 1.35
N PRO A 87 -13.65 -8.68 2.32
CA PRO A 87 -13.97 -8.29 3.70
C PRO A 87 -12.96 -7.28 4.26
N PHE A 88 -13.41 -6.44 5.20
CA PHE A 88 -12.53 -5.46 5.83
C PHE A 88 -12.61 -5.60 7.35
N PRO A 89 -11.50 -5.95 8.03
CA PRO A 89 -10.24 -6.50 7.49
C PRO A 89 -10.42 -7.83 6.71
N SER A 90 -9.48 -8.13 5.82
CA SER A 90 -9.33 -9.45 5.19
C SER A 90 -8.16 -10.22 5.80
N PRO A 91 -8.23 -11.55 5.99
CA PRO A 91 -7.03 -12.36 6.22
C PRO A 91 -6.00 -12.17 5.10
N LEU A 92 -4.72 -12.03 5.45
CA LEU A 92 -3.67 -11.77 4.45
C LEU A 92 -3.57 -12.89 3.42
N GLN A 93 -3.68 -14.15 3.83
CA GLN A 93 -3.69 -15.29 2.90
C GLN A 93 -4.82 -15.15 1.86
N GLN A 94 -6.06 -14.93 2.32
CA GLN A 94 -7.20 -14.72 1.44
C GLN A 94 -6.99 -13.53 0.49
N TYR A 95 -6.47 -12.40 1.00
CA TYR A 95 -6.20 -11.22 0.18
C TYR A 95 -5.15 -11.52 -0.91
N MET A 96 -4.07 -12.22 -0.56
CA MET A 96 -3.05 -12.58 -1.54
C MET A 96 -3.62 -13.52 -2.60
N ASP A 97 -4.44 -14.50 -2.23
CA ASP A 97 -4.97 -15.48 -3.18
C ASP A 97 -6.03 -14.89 -4.11
N GLU A 98 -6.91 -14.03 -3.59
CA GLU A 98 -8.03 -13.48 -4.36
C GLU A 98 -7.71 -12.15 -5.05
N ALA A 99 -6.96 -11.25 -4.39
CA ALA A 99 -6.66 -9.92 -4.94
C ALA A 99 -5.31 -9.88 -5.67
N CYS A 100 -4.34 -10.72 -5.28
CA CYS A 100 -3.00 -10.73 -5.86
C CYS A 100 -2.57 -12.11 -6.40
N PRO A 101 -3.39 -12.87 -7.16
CA PRO A 101 -3.04 -14.22 -7.61
C PRO A 101 -1.74 -14.22 -8.41
N ILE A 102 -0.88 -15.23 -8.22
CA ILE A 102 0.44 -15.32 -8.86
C ILE A 102 0.31 -15.26 -10.39
N LEU A 103 1.08 -14.36 -11.02
CA LEU A 103 1.07 -14.17 -12.46
C LEU A 103 2.32 -14.75 -13.12
N ARG A 104 2.12 -15.40 -14.26
CA ARG A 104 3.21 -15.99 -15.06
C ARG A 104 3.96 -14.95 -15.90
N ASP A 105 3.29 -13.85 -16.23
CA ASP A 105 3.89 -12.79 -17.04
C ASP A 105 4.78 -11.90 -16.18
N ASN A 106 6.07 -11.87 -16.50
CA ASN A 106 7.08 -11.09 -15.78
C ASN A 106 6.81 -9.58 -15.77
N ARG A 107 6.04 -9.06 -16.75
CA ARG A 107 5.68 -7.63 -16.81
C ARG A 107 4.81 -7.20 -15.63
N TYR A 108 4.06 -8.13 -15.06
CA TYR A 108 3.09 -7.90 -13.99
C TYR A 108 3.55 -8.46 -12.64
N LYS A 109 4.80 -8.95 -12.55
CA LYS A 109 5.36 -9.37 -11.26
C LYS A 109 5.30 -8.22 -10.27
N ARG A 110 4.82 -8.51 -9.07
CA ARG A 110 4.67 -7.54 -7.99
C ARG A 110 5.84 -7.65 -7.02
N PHE A 111 6.28 -6.49 -6.55
CA PHE A 111 7.18 -6.36 -5.42
C PHE A 111 6.43 -5.66 -4.29
N TYR A 112 6.77 -6.03 -3.07
CA TYR A 112 6.11 -5.57 -1.86
C TYR A 112 7.15 -4.88 -0.98
N ARG A 113 6.99 -3.58 -0.77
CA ARG A 113 7.77 -2.85 0.23
C ARG A 113 6.99 -2.77 1.53
N LEU A 114 7.52 -3.36 2.58
CA LEU A 114 6.96 -3.36 3.93
C LEU A 114 7.65 -2.30 4.78
N ILE A 115 6.87 -1.33 5.26
CA ILE A 115 7.34 -0.24 6.12
C ILE A 115 6.60 -0.34 7.44
N ARG A 116 7.31 -0.30 8.58
CA ARG A 116 6.66 -0.31 9.90
C ARG A 116 5.76 0.92 10.01
N GLY A 117 4.56 0.78 10.55
CA GLY A 117 3.58 1.87 10.59
C GLY A 117 4.11 3.12 11.32
N SER A 118 4.88 2.93 12.40
CA SER A 118 5.57 4.02 13.11
C SER A 118 6.58 4.77 12.23
N GLU A 119 7.35 4.05 11.43
CA GLU A 119 8.29 4.64 10.46
C GLU A 119 7.51 5.40 9.39
N TYR A 120 6.49 4.77 8.79
CA TYR A 120 5.68 5.38 7.75
C TYR A 120 5.02 6.69 8.18
N ILE A 121 4.45 6.74 9.39
CA ILE A 121 3.85 7.96 9.95
C ILE A 121 4.90 9.07 10.16
N GLN A 122 6.13 8.70 10.51
CA GLN A 122 7.21 9.65 10.75
C GLN A 122 7.82 10.18 9.46
N THR A 123 7.89 9.34 8.42
CA THR A 123 8.73 9.62 7.24
C THR A 123 7.96 9.91 5.96
N LEU A 124 6.65 9.61 5.85
CA LEU A 124 5.89 9.92 4.63
C LEU A 124 5.85 11.43 4.36
N ALA A 125 6.20 11.83 3.14
CA ALA A 125 6.00 13.17 2.61
C ALA A 125 5.47 13.11 1.17
N SER A 126 4.37 13.81 0.91
CA SER A 126 3.72 13.95 -0.38
C SER A 126 3.11 15.35 -0.52
N ASP A 127 3.72 16.17 -1.37
CA ASP A 127 3.12 17.41 -1.88
C ASP A 127 2.15 17.17 -3.06
N ARG A 128 1.83 15.90 -3.33
CA ARG A 128 0.90 15.43 -4.37
C ARG A 128 1.32 15.79 -5.80
N ARG A 129 2.57 16.19 -6.04
CA ARG A 129 3.04 16.58 -7.39
C ARG A 129 2.85 15.50 -8.45
N HIS A 130 2.93 14.22 -8.05
CA HIS A 130 2.76 13.08 -8.94
C HIS A 130 1.33 12.92 -9.49
N MET A 131 0.33 13.55 -8.85
CA MET A 131 -1.06 13.55 -9.29
C MET A 131 -1.39 14.74 -10.20
N LYS A 132 -0.42 15.58 -10.52
CA LYS A 132 -0.58 16.70 -11.45
C LYS A 132 -0.11 16.29 -12.85
N ALA A 133 -0.87 16.66 -13.85
CA ALA A 133 -0.51 16.54 -15.26
C ALA A 133 -0.62 17.90 -15.95
N VAL A 134 -0.06 18.01 -17.15
CA VAL A 134 -0.22 19.19 -18.01
C VAL A 134 -1.21 18.83 -19.11
N ASP A 135 -2.29 19.61 -19.23
CA ASP A 135 -3.28 19.43 -20.30
C ASP A 135 -2.73 19.88 -21.66
N GLN A 136 -3.50 19.67 -22.74
CA GLN A 136 -3.09 20.07 -24.10
C GLN A 136 -2.88 21.58 -24.27
N ALA A 137 -3.46 22.40 -23.38
CA ALA A 137 -3.31 23.85 -23.39
C ALA A 137 -2.15 24.34 -22.51
N GLY A 138 -1.41 23.44 -21.85
CA GLY A 138 -0.28 23.78 -20.99
C GLY A 138 -0.65 24.08 -19.54
N ASN A 139 -1.91 23.85 -19.12
CA ASN A 139 -2.34 24.08 -17.74
C ASN A 139 -2.05 22.87 -16.87
N THR A 140 -1.66 23.13 -15.62
CA THR A 140 -1.55 22.08 -14.60
C THR A 140 -2.95 21.65 -14.13
N VAL A 141 -3.30 20.39 -14.37
CA VAL A 141 -4.56 19.76 -13.97
C VAL A 141 -4.31 18.58 -13.05
N TRP A 142 -5.31 18.24 -12.22
CA TRP A 142 -5.25 17.08 -11.35
C TRP A 142 -5.77 15.83 -12.06
N ASN A 143 -5.03 14.72 -11.97
CA ASN A 143 -5.47 13.41 -12.48
C ASN A 143 -6.64 12.84 -11.66
N ALA A 144 -6.73 13.20 -10.38
CA ALA A 144 -7.85 12.94 -9.48
C ALA A 144 -7.94 14.07 -8.45
N GLU A 145 -9.15 14.36 -7.97
CA GLU A 145 -9.37 15.42 -6.98
C GLU A 145 -8.56 15.14 -5.69
N PRO A 146 -7.70 16.07 -5.25
CA PRO A 146 -6.86 15.86 -4.09
C PRO A 146 -7.65 15.93 -2.78
N PRO A 147 -7.15 15.32 -1.69
CA PRO A 147 -7.76 15.47 -0.38
C PRO A 147 -7.81 16.93 0.07
N ALA A 148 -8.89 17.31 0.77
CA ALA A 148 -9.11 18.70 1.22
C ALA A 148 -8.18 19.15 2.36
N TYR A 149 -7.57 18.22 3.09
CA TYR A 149 -6.59 18.54 4.13
C TYR A 149 -5.22 18.84 3.51
N ALA A 150 -4.38 19.57 4.27
CA ALA A 150 -3.04 19.95 3.84
C ALA A 150 -2.16 18.75 3.46
N ALA A 151 -1.23 18.96 2.53
CA ALA A 151 -0.27 17.94 2.13
C ALA A 151 0.47 17.35 3.34
N ILE A 152 0.74 16.05 3.30
CA ILE A 152 1.53 15.38 4.34
C ILE A 152 3.00 15.70 4.06
N GLN A 153 3.69 16.30 5.02
CA GLN A 153 5.10 16.69 4.90
C GLN A 153 5.84 16.36 6.19
N THR A 154 7.16 16.21 6.09
CA THR A 154 8.04 16.12 7.26
C THR A 154 8.88 17.39 7.36
N GLU A 155 9.59 17.56 8.48
CA GLU A 155 10.53 18.68 8.64
C GLU A 155 11.66 18.67 7.59
N THR A 156 11.95 17.51 7.01
CA THR A 156 13.11 17.29 6.14
C THR A 156 12.74 17.01 4.68
N SER A 157 11.46 16.86 4.35
CA SER A 157 11.00 16.50 3.01
C SER A 157 9.56 16.93 2.76
N GLU A 158 9.33 17.51 1.57
CA GLU A 158 7.99 17.75 1.03
C GLU A 158 7.51 16.61 0.14
N PHE A 159 8.43 15.77 -0.35
CA PHE A 159 8.14 14.68 -1.26
C PHE A 159 9.21 13.60 -1.15
N ASN A 160 8.78 12.36 -0.93
CA ASN A 160 9.65 11.19 -0.94
C ASN A 160 8.96 9.89 -1.37
N LEU A 161 7.81 9.98 -2.04
CA LEU A 161 7.05 8.80 -2.50
C LEU A 161 7.83 7.91 -3.46
N ASP A 162 8.80 8.47 -4.17
CA ASP A 162 9.75 7.73 -5.00
C ASP A 162 10.57 6.72 -4.21
N ARG A 163 10.85 6.98 -2.93
CA ARG A 163 11.56 6.04 -2.04
C ARG A 163 10.67 4.90 -1.52
N TYR A 164 9.37 4.96 -1.77
CA TYR A 164 8.41 3.93 -1.41
C TYR A 164 8.02 3.06 -2.61
N TRP A 165 7.57 3.65 -3.71
CA TRP A 165 7.07 2.88 -4.86
C TRP A 165 8.17 2.40 -5.83
N THR A 166 9.40 2.89 -5.71
CA THR A 166 10.52 2.42 -6.53
C THR A 166 11.00 1.11 -5.92
N MET A 167 10.77 0.02 -6.63
CA MET A 167 11.18 -1.32 -6.24
C MET A 167 11.24 -2.26 -7.44
N GLY A 168 12.29 -3.07 -7.49
CA GLY A 168 12.50 -4.12 -8.47
C GLY A 168 13.30 -5.31 -7.91
N PRO A 169 13.66 -6.27 -8.76
CA PRO A 169 14.48 -7.42 -8.37
C PRO A 169 15.77 -7.04 -7.64
N GLU A 170 16.37 -5.93 -8.04
CA GLU A 170 17.61 -5.40 -7.50
C GLU A 170 17.48 -4.86 -6.08
N ASP A 171 16.27 -4.56 -5.60
CA ASP A 171 16.02 -3.96 -4.28
C ASP A 171 15.68 -5.02 -3.22
N VAL A 172 15.35 -6.24 -3.65
CA VAL A 172 14.97 -7.34 -2.76
C VAL A 172 16.10 -7.64 -1.76
N GLY A 173 15.77 -7.57 -0.47
CA GLY A 173 16.72 -7.84 0.62
C GLY A 173 17.78 -6.75 0.86
N LYS A 174 17.73 -5.60 0.16
CA LYS A 174 18.66 -4.48 0.39
C LYS A 174 18.13 -3.48 1.40
N SER A 175 18.96 -3.10 2.36
CA SER A 175 18.62 -2.12 3.41
C SER A 175 18.67 -0.66 2.94
N GLU A 176 19.37 -0.36 1.84
CA GLU A 176 19.57 1.03 1.37
C GLU A 176 18.56 1.50 0.31
N ALA A 177 17.68 0.62 -0.17
CA ALA A 177 16.81 0.88 -1.32
C ALA A 177 15.60 1.79 -1.01
N GLY A 178 15.57 2.52 0.10
CA GLY A 178 14.43 3.34 0.52
C GLY A 178 14.04 3.14 1.99
N PHE A 179 12.76 3.26 2.31
CA PHE A 179 12.21 2.95 3.63
C PHE A 179 11.79 1.48 3.74
N GLY A 180 11.79 0.91 4.94
CA GLY A 180 11.38 -0.48 5.16
C GLY A 180 12.20 -1.52 4.38
N SER A 181 11.56 -2.63 3.97
CA SER A 181 12.20 -3.75 3.25
C SER A 181 11.39 -4.19 2.04
N VAL A 182 12.08 -4.55 0.95
CA VAL A 182 11.46 -5.02 -0.30
C VAL A 182 11.52 -6.54 -0.39
N TYR A 183 10.39 -7.13 -0.80
CA TYR A 183 10.20 -8.55 -1.01
C TYR A 183 9.70 -8.81 -2.44
N ASP A 184 10.20 -9.86 -3.08
CA ASP A 184 9.49 -10.48 -4.20
C ASP A 184 8.20 -11.16 -3.72
N GLU A 185 7.29 -11.44 -4.64
CA GLU A 185 5.97 -11.98 -4.33
C GLU A 185 5.99 -13.34 -3.62
N ASP A 186 6.85 -14.26 -4.05
CA ASP A 186 6.95 -15.61 -3.48
C ASP A 186 7.48 -15.53 -2.04
N THR A 187 8.50 -14.71 -1.81
CA THR A 187 9.06 -14.48 -0.48
C THR A 187 8.05 -13.77 0.42
N PHE A 188 7.32 -12.78 -0.09
CA PHE A 188 6.29 -12.09 0.68
C PHE A 188 5.19 -13.05 1.15
N ARG A 189 4.68 -13.90 0.25
CA ARG A 189 3.67 -14.92 0.57
C ARG A 189 4.17 -15.92 1.62
N ARG A 190 5.37 -16.45 1.41
CA ARG A 190 5.97 -17.45 2.31
C ARG A 190 6.20 -16.90 3.72
N VAL A 191 6.65 -15.65 3.84
CA VAL A 191 7.01 -15.04 5.13
C VAL A 191 5.78 -14.54 5.88
N PHE A 192 4.79 -13.96 5.18
CA PHE A 192 3.69 -13.24 5.83
C PHE A 192 2.31 -13.85 5.63
N ALA A 193 2.06 -14.56 4.51
CA ALA A 193 0.73 -15.07 4.16
C ALA A 193 0.54 -16.56 4.51
N GLY A 194 1.43 -17.13 5.35
CA GLY A 194 1.32 -18.51 5.83
C GLY A 194 1.55 -19.58 4.74
N ASP A 195 2.02 -19.17 3.55
CA ASP A 195 2.26 -20.04 2.41
C ASP A 195 3.53 -20.88 2.65
N ARG A 196 3.40 -21.87 3.54
CA ARG A 196 4.41 -22.88 3.77
C ARG A 196 4.35 -23.81 2.56
N ALA A 197 5.30 -23.64 1.64
CA ALA A 197 5.50 -24.56 0.53
C ALA A 197 5.33 -26.01 1.02
N GLN A 198 4.44 -26.75 0.35
CA GLN A 198 4.30 -28.20 0.54
C GLN A 198 5.58 -28.91 0.12
#